data_AF-A0A3N6UUY2-F1
#
_entry.id   AF-A0A3N6UUY2-F1
#
_cell.length_a   1.000
_cell.length_b   1.000
_cell.length_c   1.000
_cell.angle_alpha   90.00
_cell.angle_beta   90.00
_cell.angle_gamma   90.00
#
_symmetry.space_group_name_H-M   'P 1'
#
loop_
_entity.id
_entity.type
_entity.pdbx_description
1 polymer ?
#
loop_
_entity_poly.entity_id
_entity_poly.type
_entity_poly.pdbx_seq_one_letter_code
_entity_poly.pdbx_strand_id
1 'polypeptide(L)'
;MRKINFITGVFSLFFIVSDGNTMSSTPQNPWAGQITNFMGSMPDNTQGYKVLSYPIKVMSGKKEQGFYYSQYVFFKHPGDQNAAYYMGIQPWGDNQAKVIFSVFGANVEKQDPKCTDEADHKNGSSCYAFMPFEYDVEYKFIATLVSSTSSGNIWEGYAVNTVSNDARRIGSWKTPTAWGLLSGKSIGFIEHFLSIENCSLLPATSALFGPGVGSVSTAESVTGKLTAAYSAISEPCKGKIPFSSTIQADGSLLVRQDKGIN
;
A
#
# COMPACT_ATOMS: atom_id res chain seq x y z
N MET A 1 -52.70 -14.82 -33.53
CA MET A 1 -52.96 -16.23 -33.20
C MET A 1 -52.47 -17.13 -34.33
N ARG A 2 -51.35 -17.83 -34.13
CA ARG A 2 -51.03 -19.10 -34.79
C ARG A 2 -49.97 -19.81 -33.94
N LYS A 3 -50.30 -21.04 -33.57
CA LYS A 3 -49.60 -21.91 -32.61
C LYS A 3 -48.29 -22.41 -33.20
N ILE A 4 -47.25 -22.50 -32.36
CA ILE A 4 -46.06 -23.34 -32.63
C ILE A 4 -46.01 -24.39 -31.54
N ASN A 5 -45.92 -25.64 -31.98
CA ASN A 5 -45.99 -26.85 -31.18
C ASN A 5 -44.66 -27.13 -30.45
N PHE A 6 -44.80 -27.62 -29.22
CA PHE A 6 -43.76 -28.29 -28.45
C PHE A 6 -43.37 -29.61 -29.13
N ILE A 7 -42.06 -29.87 -29.23
CA ILE A 7 -41.53 -31.23 -29.36
C ILE A 7 -40.63 -31.49 -28.15
N THR A 8 -41.08 -32.47 -27.39
CA THR A 8 -40.43 -33.12 -26.26
C THR A 8 -39.25 -33.98 -26.77
N GLY A 9 -38.05 -33.68 -26.29
CA GLY A 9 -36.85 -34.49 -26.46
C GLY A 9 -36.52 -35.23 -25.17
N VAL A 10 -36.48 -36.55 -25.27
CA VAL A 10 -36.43 -37.55 -24.20
C VAL A 10 -35.07 -37.58 -23.49
N PHE A 11 -35.16 -37.80 -22.18
CA PHE A 11 -34.09 -38.14 -21.24
C PHE A 11 -33.25 -39.34 -21.72
N SER A 12 -31.93 -39.23 -21.66
CA SER A 12 -31.05 -40.40 -21.58
C SER A 12 -29.91 -40.10 -20.61
N LEU A 13 -30.00 -40.74 -19.44
CA LEU A 13 -28.91 -40.87 -18.47
C LEU A 13 -27.79 -41.68 -19.11
N PHE A 14 -26.61 -41.08 -19.25
CA PHE A 14 -25.36 -41.82 -19.30
C PHE A 14 -24.68 -41.69 -17.94
N PHE A 15 -24.67 -42.79 -17.19
CA PHE A 15 -23.73 -43.00 -16.11
C PHE A 15 -22.36 -43.21 -16.73
N ILE A 16 -21.48 -42.21 -16.60
CA ILE A 16 -20.04 -42.44 -16.71
C ILE A 16 -19.52 -42.46 -15.28
N VAL A 17 -19.17 -43.67 -14.83
CA VAL A 17 -18.27 -43.87 -13.71
C VAL A 17 -16.94 -43.28 -14.14
N SER A 18 -16.54 -42.14 -13.57
CA SER A 18 -15.15 -41.73 -13.60
C SER A 18 -14.48 -42.34 -12.37
N ASP A 19 -13.59 -43.28 -12.65
CA ASP A 19 -12.68 -43.89 -11.69
C ASP A 19 -12.04 -42.86 -10.77
N GLY A 20 -11.88 -43.25 -9.51
CA GLY A 20 -11.17 -42.48 -8.50
C GLY A 20 -9.73 -42.27 -8.92
N ASN A 21 -9.46 -41.12 -9.52
CA ASN A 21 -8.14 -40.52 -9.47
C ASN A 21 -8.14 -39.53 -8.30
N THR A 22 -7.38 -39.92 -7.29
CA THR A 22 -6.91 -39.06 -6.21
C THR A 22 -6.65 -37.66 -6.75
N MET A 23 -7.32 -36.67 -6.14
CA MET A 23 -7.06 -35.27 -6.39
C MET A 23 -5.56 -35.04 -6.22
N SER A 24 -4.86 -34.87 -7.33
CA SER A 24 -3.62 -34.12 -7.37
C SER A 24 -3.96 -32.76 -6.80
N SER A 25 -3.61 -32.54 -5.53
CA SER A 25 -3.62 -31.23 -4.91
C SER A 25 -2.84 -30.31 -5.84
N THR A 26 -3.54 -29.41 -6.52
CA THR A 26 -2.91 -28.24 -7.12
C THR A 26 -1.99 -27.63 -6.06
N PRO A 27 -0.72 -27.32 -6.39
CA PRO A 27 0.13 -26.60 -5.45
C PRO A 27 -0.65 -25.36 -5.00
N GLN A 28 -0.77 -25.17 -3.68
CA GLN A 28 -1.31 -23.93 -3.13
C GLN A 28 -0.58 -22.78 -3.84
N ASN A 29 -1.34 -21.93 -4.53
CA ASN A 29 -0.79 -20.76 -5.20
C ASN A 29 0.06 -19.98 -4.19
N PRO A 30 1.30 -19.64 -4.53
CA PRO A 30 2.16 -18.99 -3.57
C PRO A 30 1.59 -17.61 -3.24
N TRP A 31 1.41 -17.35 -1.95
CA TRP A 31 0.69 -16.17 -1.46
C TRP A 31 1.61 -14.94 -1.39
N ALA A 32 1.05 -13.77 -1.68
CA ALA A 32 1.65 -12.45 -1.47
C ALA A 32 0.53 -11.45 -1.12
N GLY A 33 0.80 -10.50 -0.24
CA GLY A 33 -0.14 -9.41 0.06
C GLY A 33 0.03 -8.74 1.43
N GLN A 34 -0.89 -7.84 1.71
CA GLN A 34 -0.96 -7.12 2.99
C GLN A 34 -1.20 -8.08 4.16
N ILE A 35 -0.42 -7.89 5.22
CA ILE A 35 -0.47 -8.74 6.42
C ILE A 35 -1.22 -8.02 7.52
N THR A 36 -0.81 -6.79 7.81
CA THR A 36 -1.45 -5.91 8.79
C THR A 36 -1.79 -4.59 8.15
N ASN A 37 -2.97 -4.08 8.46
CA ASN A 37 -3.38 -2.72 8.12
C ASN A 37 -3.69 -1.92 9.40
N PHE A 38 -3.68 -0.60 9.31
CA PHE A 38 -4.17 0.31 10.34
C PHE A 38 -4.71 1.57 9.68
N MET A 39 -5.63 2.26 10.36
CA MET A 39 -6.17 3.51 9.84
C MET A 39 -5.33 4.68 10.36
N GLY A 40 -5.08 5.66 9.50
CA GLY A 40 -4.53 6.95 9.88
C GLY A 40 -5.46 8.08 9.46
N SER A 41 -5.55 9.12 10.29
CA SER A 41 -6.32 10.33 9.96
C SER A 41 -5.64 11.60 10.44
N MET A 42 -5.69 12.64 9.62
CA MET A 42 -5.46 14.02 10.02
C MET A 42 -6.78 14.62 10.54
N PRO A 43 -6.73 15.72 11.32
CA PRO A 43 -7.92 16.54 11.59
C PRO A 43 -8.68 16.88 10.29
N ASP A 44 -10.00 16.98 10.37
CA ASP A 44 -10.79 17.25 9.18
C ASP A 44 -10.44 18.64 8.61
N ASN A 45 -10.15 18.66 7.32
CA ASN A 45 -9.91 19.88 6.56
C ASN A 45 -10.78 19.86 5.30
N THR A 46 -11.59 20.89 5.09
CA THR A 46 -12.49 20.98 3.95
C THR A 46 -11.76 21.13 2.62
N GLN A 47 -10.63 21.86 2.60
CA GLN A 47 -9.78 22.06 1.44
C GLN A 47 -8.89 20.84 1.15
N GLY A 48 -8.48 20.13 2.20
CA GLY A 48 -7.47 19.07 2.16
C GLY A 48 -6.04 19.60 2.32
N TYR A 49 -5.07 18.70 2.24
CA TYR A 49 -3.66 18.96 2.56
C TYR A 49 -2.82 19.06 1.29
N LYS A 50 -1.96 20.09 1.24
CA LYS A 50 -0.98 20.28 0.16
C LYS A 50 0.31 19.52 0.43
N VAL A 51 0.61 19.28 1.69
CA VAL A 51 1.75 18.46 2.12
C VAL A 51 1.26 17.44 3.13
N LEU A 52 1.62 16.18 2.93
CA LEU A 52 1.53 15.14 3.97
C LEU A 52 2.89 14.50 4.15
N SER A 53 3.27 14.29 5.40
CA SER A 53 4.47 13.56 5.79
C SER A 53 4.11 12.41 6.72
N TYR A 54 4.64 11.23 6.46
CA TYR A 54 4.52 10.06 7.33
C TYR A 54 5.89 9.48 7.65
N PRO A 55 6.28 9.43 8.93
CA PRO A 55 7.52 8.79 9.33
C PRO A 55 7.32 7.27 9.47
N ILE A 56 8.29 6.51 8.98
CA ILE A 56 8.35 5.05 9.09
C ILE A 56 9.75 4.67 9.57
N LYS A 57 9.82 3.85 10.61
CA LYS A 57 11.06 3.27 11.12
C LYS A 57 10.95 1.76 11.11
N VAL A 58 11.73 1.10 10.28
CA VAL A 58 11.81 -0.37 10.29
C VAL A 58 12.77 -0.77 11.39
N MET A 59 12.31 -1.57 12.35
CA MET A 59 13.10 -1.97 13.52
C MET A 59 13.73 -3.35 13.33
N SER A 60 13.01 -4.26 12.66
CA SER A 60 13.52 -5.61 12.37
C SER A 60 12.84 -6.24 11.16
N GLY A 61 13.49 -7.22 10.54
CA GLY A 61 12.97 -7.97 9.41
C GLY A 61 14.08 -8.58 8.57
N LYS A 62 13.73 -9.05 7.37
CA LYS A 62 14.73 -9.36 6.34
C LYS A 62 15.33 -8.06 5.79
N LYS A 63 16.62 -8.08 5.47
CA LYS A 63 17.29 -6.96 4.79
C LYS A 63 17.04 -6.98 3.29
N GLU A 64 16.80 -8.17 2.76
CA GLU A 64 16.48 -8.44 1.37
C GLU A 64 15.04 -8.02 1.04
N GLN A 65 14.75 -7.95 -0.26
CA GLN A 65 13.39 -7.75 -0.74
C GLN A 65 12.40 -8.77 -0.16
N GLY A 66 11.18 -8.32 0.07
CA GLY A 66 10.10 -9.16 0.58
C GLY A 66 9.02 -8.35 1.27
N PHE A 67 9.41 -7.35 2.06
CA PHE A 67 8.48 -6.50 2.80
C PHE A 67 8.31 -5.11 2.22
N TYR A 68 7.10 -4.60 2.33
CA TYR A 68 6.77 -3.20 2.08
C TYR A 68 6.06 -2.59 3.29
N TYR A 69 6.60 -1.47 3.78
CA TYR A 69 6.05 -0.68 4.87
C TYR A 69 5.60 0.66 4.31
N SER A 70 4.32 0.99 4.41
CA SER A 70 3.76 2.07 3.60
C SER A 70 2.51 2.70 4.21
N GLN A 71 2.15 3.88 3.70
CA GLN A 71 0.88 4.58 3.93
C GLN A 71 0.18 4.79 2.59
N TYR A 72 -1.06 4.30 2.50
CA TYR A 72 -2.01 4.52 1.40
C TYR A 72 -2.94 5.69 1.75
N VAL A 73 -3.02 6.73 0.94
CA VAL A 73 -3.65 8.01 1.29
C VAL A 73 -4.64 8.44 0.21
N PHE A 74 -5.84 8.82 0.63
CA PHE A 74 -6.93 9.17 -0.26
C PHE A 74 -6.93 10.66 -0.63
N PHE A 75 -7.43 10.99 -1.83
CA PHE A 75 -7.78 12.36 -2.23
C PHE A 75 -9.16 12.78 -1.70
N LYS A 76 -9.47 14.07 -1.70
CA LYS A 76 -10.76 14.61 -1.22
C LYS A 76 -11.95 14.19 -2.09
N HIS A 77 -11.74 14.16 -3.40
CA HIS A 77 -12.79 13.86 -4.38
C HIS A 77 -12.31 12.78 -5.34
N PRO A 78 -12.06 11.56 -4.84
CA PRO A 78 -11.51 10.50 -5.67
C PRO A 78 -12.46 10.23 -6.84
N GLY A 79 -12.02 10.51 -8.08
CA GLY A 79 -12.85 10.38 -9.29
C GLY A 79 -13.18 8.92 -9.64
N ASP A 80 -12.55 7.97 -8.94
CA ASP A 80 -12.81 6.53 -8.93
C ASP A 80 -12.59 6.04 -7.48
N GLN A 81 -13.23 4.95 -7.08
CA GLN A 81 -13.08 4.30 -5.78
C GLN A 81 -11.62 3.94 -5.45
N ASN A 82 -10.76 3.83 -6.45
CA ASN A 82 -9.34 3.52 -6.29
C ASN A 82 -8.42 4.75 -6.27
N ALA A 83 -8.94 5.97 -6.42
CA ALA A 83 -8.09 7.17 -6.53
C ALA A 83 -7.43 7.53 -5.19
N ALA A 84 -6.15 7.17 -5.08
CA ALA A 84 -5.31 7.35 -3.90
C ALA A 84 -3.85 7.11 -4.29
N TYR A 85 -2.93 7.45 -3.40
CA TYR A 85 -1.52 7.14 -3.59
C TYR A 85 -1.00 6.30 -2.42
N TYR A 86 0.08 5.56 -2.62
CA TYR A 86 0.87 5.06 -1.50
C TYR A 86 2.30 5.57 -1.59
N MET A 87 2.96 5.59 -0.43
CA MET A 87 4.41 5.76 -0.37
C MET A 87 5.02 5.05 0.83
N GLY A 88 6.24 4.58 0.67
CA GLY A 88 6.92 3.84 1.72
C GLY A 88 8.27 3.28 1.31
N ILE A 89 8.70 2.26 2.05
CA ILE A 89 10.04 1.68 1.97
C ILE A 89 10.03 0.17 1.86
N GLN A 90 10.89 -0.37 0.99
CA GLN A 90 11.17 -1.79 0.87
C GLN A 90 12.68 -2.01 1.09
N PRO A 91 13.11 -2.69 2.17
CA PRO A 91 14.47 -3.20 2.25
C PRO A 91 14.82 -4.01 0.99
N TRP A 92 16.00 -3.80 0.42
CA TRP A 92 16.34 -4.33 -0.92
C TRP A 92 17.67 -5.11 -0.96
N GLY A 93 18.28 -5.37 0.20
CA GLY A 93 19.64 -5.91 0.31
C GLY A 93 20.71 -4.81 0.22
N ASP A 94 21.97 -5.19 0.44
CA ASP A 94 23.16 -4.32 0.30
C ASP A 94 23.08 -2.96 1.02
N ASN A 95 22.38 -2.92 2.17
CA ASN A 95 22.09 -1.70 2.93
C ASN A 95 21.39 -0.60 2.08
N GLN A 96 20.56 -1.02 1.13
CA GLN A 96 19.70 -0.16 0.35
C GLN A 96 18.23 -0.47 0.59
N ALA A 97 17.40 0.54 0.38
CA ALA A 97 15.97 0.37 0.26
C ALA A 97 15.47 0.99 -1.04
N LYS A 98 14.47 0.33 -1.62
CA LYS A 98 13.64 0.90 -2.67
C LYS A 98 12.54 1.73 -2.00
N VAL A 99 12.54 3.03 -2.25
CA VAL A 99 11.47 3.93 -1.82
C VAL A 99 10.53 4.19 -2.98
N ILE A 100 9.23 4.11 -2.73
CA ILE A 100 8.20 4.09 -3.76
C ILE A 100 7.19 5.21 -3.53
N PHE A 101 6.70 5.78 -4.63
CA PHE A 101 5.62 6.75 -4.68
C PHE A 101 4.73 6.42 -5.86
N SER A 102 3.60 5.75 -5.59
CA SER A 102 2.65 5.31 -6.61
C SER A 102 1.31 5.96 -6.39
N VAL A 103 0.62 6.32 -7.47
CA VAL A 103 -0.76 6.81 -7.45
C VAL A 103 -1.62 5.94 -8.36
N PHE A 104 -2.86 5.70 -7.93
CA PHE A 104 -3.86 4.91 -8.62
C PHE A 104 -5.00 5.80 -9.11
N GLY A 105 -5.57 5.44 -10.24
CA GLY A 105 -6.79 6.02 -10.81
C GLY A 105 -6.60 6.52 -12.24
N ALA A 106 -7.72 6.74 -12.92
CA ALA A 106 -7.74 7.15 -14.32
C ALA A 106 -7.21 8.57 -14.54
N ASN A 107 -6.64 8.82 -15.71
CA ASN A 107 -6.12 10.13 -16.13
C ASN A 107 -5.00 10.69 -15.23
N VAL A 108 -4.31 9.80 -14.52
CA VAL A 108 -3.00 10.10 -13.94
C VAL A 108 -1.97 10.15 -15.07
N GLU A 109 -1.04 11.10 -15.00
CA GLU A 109 0.09 11.19 -15.92
C GLU A 109 1.41 11.23 -15.15
N LYS A 110 2.38 10.41 -15.56
CA LYS A 110 3.75 10.57 -15.05
C LYS A 110 4.32 11.94 -15.43
N GLN A 111 5.13 12.53 -14.56
CA GLN A 111 5.79 13.82 -14.82
C GLN A 111 7.32 13.70 -14.82
N ASP A 112 7.84 12.51 -14.53
CA ASP A 112 9.27 12.24 -14.41
C ASP A 112 9.63 10.98 -15.22
N PRO A 113 10.70 10.99 -16.03
CA PRO A 113 11.11 9.84 -16.85
C PRO A 113 11.33 8.54 -16.09
N LYS A 114 11.67 8.59 -14.80
CA LYS A 114 11.87 7.38 -13.97
C LYS A 114 10.57 6.75 -13.47
N CYS A 115 9.42 7.35 -13.76
CA CYS A 115 8.11 6.81 -13.40
C CYS A 115 7.51 5.99 -14.55
N THR A 116 6.68 5.02 -14.20
CA THR A 116 5.88 4.21 -15.13
C THR A 116 4.51 4.85 -15.38
N ASP A 117 3.87 4.46 -16.49
CA ASP A 117 2.52 4.91 -16.85
C ASP A 117 1.40 4.09 -16.19
N GLU A 118 1.77 3.20 -15.27
CA GLU A 118 0.85 2.34 -14.49
C GLU A 118 1.36 2.21 -13.05
N ALA A 119 0.44 1.88 -12.13
CA ALA A 119 0.76 1.47 -10.76
C ALA A 119 0.20 0.07 -10.51
N ASP A 120 1.07 -0.89 -10.19
CA ASP A 120 0.73 -2.30 -9.95
C ASP A 120 -0.18 -2.91 -11.03
N HIS A 121 0.17 -2.66 -12.30
CA HIS A 121 -0.59 -3.09 -13.50
C HIS A 121 -2.02 -2.53 -13.59
N LYS A 122 -2.29 -1.43 -12.89
CA LYS A 122 -3.55 -0.68 -12.91
C LYS A 122 -3.32 0.75 -13.38
N ASN A 123 -4.40 1.41 -13.79
CA ASN A 123 -4.40 2.83 -14.11
C ASN A 123 -3.76 3.63 -12.97
N GLY A 124 -2.75 4.44 -13.31
CA GLY A 124 -1.98 5.15 -12.30
C GLY A 124 -0.60 5.53 -12.82
N SER A 125 0.32 5.79 -11.89
CA SER A 125 1.74 5.96 -12.19
C SER A 125 2.54 5.57 -10.97
N SER A 126 3.69 4.92 -11.17
CA SER A 126 4.58 4.52 -10.09
C SER A 126 5.99 5.07 -10.31
N CYS A 127 6.56 5.65 -9.28
CA CYS A 127 7.94 6.12 -9.25
C CYS A 127 8.69 5.39 -8.16
N TYR A 128 9.98 5.12 -8.37
CA TYR A 128 10.83 4.64 -7.29
C TYR A 128 12.24 5.24 -7.37
N ALA A 129 12.94 5.18 -6.25
CA ALA A 129 14.36 5.45 -6.15
C ALA A 129 15.01 4.50 -5.14
N PHE A 130 16.32 4.35 -5.22
CA PHE A 130 17.11 3.72 -4.16
C PHE A 130 17.71 4.77 -3.23
N MET A 131 17.76 4.43 -1.95
CA MET A 131 18.47 5.20 -0.92
C MET A 131 19.15 4.27 0.09
N PRO A 132 20.17 4.75 0.83
CA PRO A 132 20.76 3.99 1.93
C PRO A 132 19.70 3.60 2.97
N PHE A 133 19.83 2.40 3.51
CA PHE A 133 18.89 1.81 4.46
C PHE A 133 19.60 1.28 5.70
N GLU A 134 19.01 1.60 6.84
CA GLU A 134 19.45 1.22 8.18
C GLU A 134 18.22 0.93 9.03
N TYR A 135 18.29 -0.11 9.85
CA TYR A 135 17.28 -0.35 10.87
C TYR A 135 17.33 0.71 11.95
N ASP A 136 16.21 0.90 12.65
CA ASP A 136 16.03 1.85 13.75
C ASP A 136 16.22 3.34 13.36
N VAL A 137 16.44 3.62 12.08
CA VAL A 137 16.41 4.95 11.48
C VAL A 137 15.00 5.27 11.00
N GLU A 138 14.54 6.48 11.34
CA GLU A 138 13.28 7.00 10.83
C GLU A 138 13.47 7.61 9.44
N TYR A 139 12.59 7.23 8.52
CA TYR A 139 12.48 7.80 7.18
C TYR A 139 11.16 8.54 7.07
N LYS A 140 11.22 9.84 6.75
CA LYS A 140 10.03 10.66 6.47
C LYS A 140 9.66 10.55 5.00
N PHE A 141 8.46 10.06 4.73
CA PHE A 141 7.86 10.00 3.41
C PHE A 141 6.98 11.24 3.22
N ILE A 142 7.28 12.07 2.23
CA ILE A 142 6.65 13.38 2.04
C ILE A 142 6.04 13.45 0.64
N ALA A 143 4.73 13.68 0.56
CA ALA A 143 4.03 14.04 -0.66
C ALA A 143 3.72 15.54 -0.63
N THR A 144 4.12 16.28 -1.66
CA THR A 144 3.93 17.73 -1.75
C THR A 144 3.30 18.14 -3.08
N LEU A 145 2.29 19.01 -3.02
CA LEU A 145 1.72 19.67 -4.17
C LEU A 145 2.67 20.78 -4.62
N VAL A 146 3.17 20.70 -5.86
CA VAL A 146 4.09 21.72 -6.41
C VAL A 146 3.41 22.64 -7.42
N SER A 147 2.31 22.19 -8.04
CA SER A 147 1.52 23.01 -8.96
C SER A 147 0.07 22.55 -8.97
N SER A 148 -0.87 23.49 -9.05
CA SER A 148 -2.29 23.23 -9.19
C SER A 148 -2.87 24.20 -10.21
N THR A 149 -3.32 23.67 -11.34
CA THR A 149 -3.89 24.45 -12.45
C THR A 149 -5.16 23.77 -12.95
N SER A 150 -5.81 24.34 -13.96
CA SER A 150 -6.93 23.69 -14.65
C SER A 150 -6.54 22.39 -15.37
N SER A 151 -5.25 22.17 -15.64
CA SER A 151 -4.75 20.98 -16.35
C SER A 151 -4.36 19.82 -15.43
N GLY A 152 -4.35 20.02 -14.11
CA GLY A 152 -4.06 18.99 -13.12
C GLY A 152 -3.37 19.52 -11.86
N ASN A 153 -3.20 18.61 -10.89
CA ASN A 153 -2.41 18.81 -9.69
C ASN A 153 -1.11 18.00 -9.83
N ILE A 154 0.05 18.66 -9.79
CA ILE A 154 1.37 18.01 -9.84
C ILE A 154 1.85 17.77 -8.41
N TRP A 155 2.20 16.52 -8.13
CA TRP A 155 2.68 16.06 -6.84
C TRP A 155 4.10 15.52 -6.95
N GLU A 156 4.91 15.80 -5.94
CA GLU A 156 6.24 15.24 -5.80
C GLU A 156 6.36 14.41 -4.53
N GLY A 157 7.09 13.31 -4.62
CA GLY A 157 7.36 12.40 -3.51
C GLY A 157 8.82 12.44 -3.10
N TYR A 158 9.06 12.46 -1.79
CA TYR A 158 10.39 12.46 -1.19
C TYR A 158 10.47 11.42 -0.07
N ALA A 159 11.65 10.85 0.12
CA ALA A 159 12.03 10.09 1.32
C ALA A 159 13.22 10.77 1.97
N VAL A 160 13.16 11.02 3.28
CA VAL A 160 14.21 11.72 4.03
C VAL A 160 14.68 10.85 5.19
N ASN A 161 15.97 10.49 5.21
CA ASN A 161 16.60 9.90 6.38
C ASN A 161 16.76 10.99 7.45
N THR A 162 16.11 10.85 8.60
CA THR A 162 16.06 11.93 9.61
C THR A 162 17.34 12.09 10.43
N VAL A 163 18.23 11.09 10.40
CA VAL A 163 19.51 11.13 11.11
C VAL A 163 20.56 11.84 10.25
N SER A 164 20.70 11.44 8.99
CA SER A 164 21.67 12.05 8.07
C SER A 164 21.16 13.30 7.35
N ASN A 165 19.85 13.54 7.37
CA ASN A 165 19.15 14.53 6.54
C ASN A 165 19.30 14.30 5.03
N ASP A 166 19.71 13.09 4.60
CA ASP A 166 19.73 12.75 3.17
C ASP A 166 18.28 12.69 2.65
N ALA A 167 18.00 13.54 1.67
CA ALA A 167 16.68 13.66 1.04
C ALA A 167 16.74 13.09 -0.38
N ARG A 168 15.99 12.00 -0.59
CA ARG A 168 15.84 11.35 -1.89
C ARG A 168 14.51 11.76 -2.53
N ARG A 169 14.56 12.48 -3.65
CA ARG A 169 13.38 12.69 -4.50
C ARG A 169 13.00 11.38 -5.19
N ILE A 170 11.82 10.86 -4.91
CA ILE A 170 11.31 9.58 -5.44
C ILE A 170 10.81 9.78 -6.87
N GLY A 171 10.02 10.82 -7.14
CA GLY A 171 9.50 11.14 -8.47
C GLY A 171 8.30 12.08 -8.42
N SER A 172 7.61 12.22 -9.55
CA SER A 172 6.44 13.08 -9.67
C SER A 172 5.40 12.52 -10.66
N TRP A 173 4.14 12.75 -10.31
CA TRP A 173 2.97 12.43 -11.13
C TRP A 173 1.95 13.58 -11.03
N LYS A 174 1.05 13.63 -12.01
CA LYS A 174 -0.04 14.60 -12.10
C LYS A 174 -1.37 13.89 -11.98
N THR A 175 -2.25 14.40 -11.12
CA THR A 175 -3.64 13.94 -11.01
C THR A 175 -4.61 14.94 -11.63
N PRO A 176 -5.83 14.52 -12.00
CA PRO A 176 -6.89 15.44 -12.39
C PRO A 176 -7.17 16.48 -11.30
N THR A 177 -7.36 17.74 -11.67
CA THR A 177 -7.67 18.82 -10.71
C THR A 177 -8.92 18.52 -9.89
N ALA A 178 -9.90 17.85 -10.51
CA ALA A 178 -11.15 17.44 -9.89
C ALA A 178 -10.98 16.49 -8.69
N TRP A 179 -9.82 15.82 -8.54
CA TRP A 179 -9.56 14.99 -7.37
C TRP A 179 -9.38 15.79 -6.08
N GLY A 180 -9.08 17.09 -6.22
CA GLY A 180 -8.77 17.96 -5.10
C GLY A 180 -7.43 17.62 -4.44
N LEU A 181 -7.28 18.03 -3.18
CA LEU A 181 -6.08 17.82 -2.38
C LEU A 181 -6.13 16.49 -1.61
N LEU A 182 -5.11 16.22 -0.79
CA LEU A 182 -5.06 15.02 0.03
C LEU A 182 -6.08 15.13 1.16
N SER A 183 -6.84 14.06 1.40
CA SER A 183 -7.91 14.06 2.39
C SER A 183 -7.41 14.02 3.84
N GLY A 184 -6.16 13.58 4.04
CA GLY A 184 -5.61 13.26 5.36
C GLY A 184 -6.08 11.91 5.90
N LYS A 185 -6.95 11.17 5.21
CA LYS A 185 -7.32 9.79 5.54
C LYS A 185 -6.34 8.83 4.88
N SER A 186 -5.94 7.80 5.61
CA SER A 186 -4.95 6.83 5.18
C SER A 186 -5.19 5.44 5.73
N ILE A 187 -4.65 4.44 5.03
CA ILE A 187 -4.47 3.06 5.48
C ILE A 187 -2.98 2.78 5.45
N GLY A 188 -2.38 2.60 6.60
CA GLY A 188 -1.00 2.12 6.69
C GLY A 188 -0.95 0.61 6.69
N PHE A 189 0.14 0.03 6.18
CA PHE A 189 0.25 -1.41 6.06
C PHE A 189 1.69 -1.94 6.13
N ILE A 190 1.78 -3.22 6.50
CA ILE A 190 2.93 -4.10 6.27
C ILE A 190 2.47 -5.17 5.29
N GLU A 191 3.17 -5.31 4.18
CA GLU A 191 2.90 -6.30 3.14
C GLU A 191 4.12 -7.17 2.91
N HIS A 192 3.91 -8.47 2.66
CA HIS A 192 4.92 -9.33 2.06
C HIS A 192 4.54 -9.61 0.60
N PHE A 193 5.27 -9.02 -0.34
CA PHE A 193 4.92 -9.02 -1.76
C PHE A 193 5.56 -10.18 -2.56
N LEU A 194 6.47 -10.94 -1.95
CA LEU A 194 7.02 -12.14 -2.58
C LEU A 194 6.12 -13.34 -2.31
N SER A 195 5.96 -14.14 -3.34
CA SER A 195 5.34 -15.46 -3.31
C SER A 195 5.98 -16.36 -2.25
N ILE A 196 5.18 -16.86 -1.29
CA ILE A 196 5.60 -17.87 -0.31
C ILE A 196 4.83 -19.17 -0.51
N GLU A 197 5.49 -20.31 -0.31
CA GLU A 197 4.86 -21.63 -0.44
C GLU A 197 3.87 -21.93 0.68
N ASN A 198 4.16 -21.45 1.89
CA ASN A 198 3.28 -21.60 3.06
C ASN A 198 3.54 -20.49 4.07
N CYS A 199 2.58 -20.30 4.98
CA CYS A 199 2.57 -19.19 5.93
C CYS A 199 3.75 -19.24 6.91
N SER A 200 4.26 -20.43 7.25
CA SER A 200 5.41 -20.55 8.16
C SER A 200 6.74 -20.03 7.58
N LEU A 201 6.80 -19.81 6.27
CA LEU A 201 7.95 -19.18 5.61
C LEU A 201 7.95 -17.66 5.72
N LEU A 202 6.84 -17.06 6.14
CA LEU A 202 6.73 -15.63 6.28
C LEU A 202 7.55 -15.16 7.50
N PRO A 203 8.61 -14.35 7.29
CA PRO A 203 9.52 -13.99 8.36
C PRO A 203 8.89 -12.99 9.34
N ALA A 204 9.41 -12.95 10.57
CA ALA A 204 9.05 -11.92 11.52
C ALA A 204 9.55 -10.55 11.07
N THR A 205 8.83 -9.49 11.44
CA THR A 205 9.24 -8.10 11.20
C THR A 205 8.60 -7.15 12.20
N SER A 206 9.19 -5.98 12.40
CA SER A 206 8.56 -4.91 13.16
C SER A 206 8.91 -3.53 12.60
N ALA A 207 7.95 -2.62 12.72
CA ALA A 207 8.09 -1.24 12.31
C ALA A 207 7.29 -0.32 13.23
N LEU A 208 7.80 0.91 13.37
CA LEU A 208 7.13 2.02 14.02
C LEU A 208 6.64 2.99 12.95
N PHE A 209 5.35 3.30 12.95
CA PHE A 209 4.71 4.26 12.06
C PHE A 209 4.30 5.48 12.87
N GLY A 210 4.71 6.69 12.49
CA GLY A 210 4.23 7.87 13.21
C GLY A 210 2.89 8.39 12.69
N PRO A 211 2.21 9.23 13.49
CA PRO A 211 0.88 9.76 13.18
C PRO A 211 0.81 10.61 11.90
N GLY A 212 1.97 11.04 11.42
CA GLY A 212 2.12 11.92 10.28
C GLY A 212 1.77 13.37 10.59
N VAL A 213 2.13 14.24 9.66
CA VAL A 213 1.90 15.68 9.72
C VAL A 213 1.31 16.14 8.40
N GLY A 214 0.22 16.90 8.46
CA GLY A 214 -0.42 17.53 7.31
C GLY A 214 -0.31 19.04 7.34
N SER A 215 -0.07 19.65 6.18
CA SER A 215 0.04 21.10 6.00
C SER A 215 -0.88 21.60 4.89
N VAL A 216 -1.62 22.67 5.17
CA VAL A 216 -2.44 23.39 4.19
C VAL A 216 -1.65 24.55 3.57
N SER A 217 -0.74 25.13 4.37
CA SER A 217 0.22 26.17 4.04
C SER A 217 1.54 25.90 4.78
N THR A 218 2.57 26.70 4.53
CA THR A 218 3.86 26.60 5.23
C THR A 218 3.81 27.00 6.72
N ALA A 219 2.71 27.62 7.17
CA ALA A 219 2.57 28.15 8.54
C ALA A 219 1.68 27.29 9.45
N GLU A 220 0.91 26.36 8.89
CA GLU A 220 -0.08 25.58 9.62
C GLU A 220 0.12 24.08 9.38
N SER A 221 0.61 23.40 10.41
CA SER A 221 0.76 21.95 10.43
C SER A 221 -0.14 21.33 11.49
N VAL A 222 -0.76 20.21 11.17
CA VAL A 222 -1.52 19.38 12.11
C VAL A 222 -0.91 17.99 12.19
N THR A 223 -0.94 17.42 13.39
CA THR A 223 -0.52 16.04 13.63
C THR A 223 -1.72 15.10 13.48
N GLY A 224 -1.50 13.97 12.81
CA GLY A 224 -2.52 12.95 12.65
C GLY A 224 -2.70 12.05 13.87
N LYS A 225 -3.44 10.96 13.66
CA LYS A 225 -3.65 9.88 14.62
C LYS A 225 -3.65 8.56 13.88
N LEU A 226 -3.17 7.51 14.54
CA LEU A 226 -3.25 6.14 14.06
C LEU A 226 -4.17 5.31 14.96
N THR A 227 -4.82 4.30 14.38
CA THR A 227 -5.51 3.26 15.14
C THR A 227 -4.57 2.10 15.45
N ALA A 228 -4.99 1.20 16.33
CA ALA A 228 -4.37 -0.12 16.42
C ALA A 228 -4.43 -0.83 15.06
N ALA A 229 -3.43 -1.68 14.80
CA ALA A 229 -3.40 -2.51 13.62
C ALA A 229 -4.38 -3.68 13.71
N TYR A 230 -4.87 -4.11 12.56
CA TYR A 230 -5.75 -5.26 12.37
C TYR A 230 -5.21 -6.15 11.26
N SER A 231 -5.62 -7.42 11.29
CA SER A 231 -5.23 -8.40 10.27
C SER A 231 -5.83 -8.01 8.93
N ALA A 232 -4.99 -7.86 7.91
CA ALA A 232 -5.38 -7.67 6.51
C ALA A 232 -5.16 -8.94 5.67
N ILE A 233 -4.54 -9.96 6.27
CA ILE A 233 -4.16 -11.16 5.55
C ILE A 233 -5.37 -12.01 5.13
N SER A 234 -5.34 -12.41 3.86
CA SER A 234 -6.32 -13.31 3.24
C SER A 234 -5.91 -14.78 3.35
N GLU A 235 -6.79 -15.67 2.92
CA GLU A 235 -6.47 -17.08 2.74
C GLU A 235 -5.27 -17.25 1.79
N PRO A 236 -4.37 -18.24 2.03
CA PRO A 236 -4.47 -19.31 3.02
C PRO A 236 -3.85 -19.00 4.40
N CYS A 237 -3.39 -17.76 4.62
CA CYS A 237 -2.64 -17.38 5.82
C CYS A 237 -3.47 -16.62 6.87
N LYS A 238 -4.78 -16.54 6.67
CA LYS A 238 -5.70 -15.93 7.62
C LYS A 238 -5.61 -16.63 8.98
N GLY A 239 -5.34 -15.86 10.03
CA GLY A 239 -5.18 -16.37 11.39
C GLY A 239 -3.86 -17.11 11.67
N LYS A 240 -2.96 -17.20 10.68
CA LYS A 240 -1.68 -17.93 10.78
C LYS A 240 -0.47 -17.02 10.91
N ILE A 241 -0.69 -15.73 11.11
CA ILE A 241 0.38 -14.75 11.30
C ILE A 241 0.07 -13.98 12.57
N PRO A 242 0.62 -14.40 13.72
CA PRO A 242 0.48 -13.66 14.96
C PRO A 242 1.11 -12.27 14.80
N PHE A 243 0.44 -11.26 15.33
CA PHE A 243 0.97 -9.90 15.40
C PHE A 243 0.42 -9.20 16.63
N SER A 244 1.10 -8.15 17.05
CA SER A 244 0.66 -7.22 18.07
C SER A 244 0.87 -5.80 17.59
N SER A 245 0.09 -4.87 18.14
CA SER A 245 0.31 -3.46 17.90
C SER A 245 0.05 -2.61 19.13
N THR A 246 0.78 -1.50 19.28
CA THR A 246 0.68 -0.62 20.44
C THR A 246 0.88 0.82 20.01
N ILE A 247 -0.10 1.67 20.32
CA ILE A 247 0.04 3.12 20.21
C ILE A 247 0.92 3.61 21.36
N GLN A 248 2.01 4.29 21.01
CA GLN A 248 2.96 4.87 21.94
C GLN A 248 2.45 6.23 22.48
N ALA A 249 3.12 6.76 23.50
CA ALA A 249 2.75 8.04 24.11
C ALA A 249 2.81 9.23 23.13
N ASP A 250 3.68 9.16 22.12
CA ASP A 250 3.81 10.17 21.06
C ASP A 250 2.80 9.99 19.91
N GLY A 251 1.90 9.00 20.01
CA GLY A 251 0.91 8.67 18.99
C GLY A 251 1.43 7.79 17.85
N SER A 252 2.71 7.40 17.86
CA SER A 252 3.22 6.41 16.90
C SER A 252 2.66 5.02 17.17
N LEU A 253 2.50 4.22 16.11
CA LEU A 253 2.03 2.85 16.16
C LEU A 253 3.21 1.90 15.96
N LEU A 254 3.51 1.13 17.00
CA LEU A 254 4.43 0.01 16.89
C LEU A 254 3.67 -1.22 16.44
N VAL A 255 4.08 -1.83 15.32
CA VAL A 255 3.54 -3.09 14.82
C VAL A 255 4.65 -4.13 14.89
N ARG A 256 4.38 -5.25 15.56
CA ARG A 256 5.26 -6.43 15.60
C ARG A 256 4.51 -7.60 15.01
N GLN A 257 5.06 -8.14 13.94
CA GLN A 257 4.57 -9.33 13.28
C GLN A 257 5.54 -10.47 13.58
N ASP A 258 5.02 -11.55 14.15
CA ASP A 258 5.82 -12.73 14.42
C ASP A 258 5.99 -13.55 13.13
N LYS A 259 6.84 -14.57 13.22
CA LYS A 259 6.95 -15.55 12.16
C LYS A 259 5.58 -16.22 11.95
N GLY A 260 5.20 -16.44 10.70
CA GLY A 260 3.97 -17.18 10.42
C GLY A 260 4.03 -18.63 10.95
N ILE A 261 2.85 -19.23 11.09
CA ILE A 261 2.64 -20.60 11.57
C ILE A 261 1.87 -21.41 10.52
N ASN A 262 1.83 -22.74 10.68
CA ASN A 262 1.06 -23.63 9.80
C ASN A 262 -0.38 -23.81 10.26
#